data_AF-A0A0B5F1H0-F1
#
_entry.id   AF-A0A0B5F1H0-F1
#
_cell.length_a   1.000
_cell.length_b   1.000
_cell.length_c   1.000
_cell.angle_alpha   90.00
_cell.angle_beta   90.00
_cell.angle_gamma   90.00
#
_symmetry.space_group_name_H-M   'P 1'
#
loop_
_entity.id
_entity.type
_entity.pdbx_description
1 polymer ?
#
loop_
_entity_poly.entity_id
_entity_poly.type
_entity_poly.pdbx_seq_one_letter_code
_entity_poly.pdbx_strand_id
1 'polypeptide(L)' 'MTSGETPGRSTARAHLSQLIELFGTDGCLRISTAPAEPDPAIVGGEPEDDEQS' A
#
# COMPACT_ATOMS: atom_id res chain seq x y z
N MET A 1 1.67 16.70 25.40
CA MET A 1 0.97 16.94 24.12
C MET A 1 0.57 15.59 23.55
N THR A 2 -0.69 15.51 23.11
CA THR A 2 -1.39 14.40 22.39
C THR A 2 -1.53 13.04 23.11
N SER A 3 -2.50 12.97 24.02
CA SER A 3 -3.00 11.77 24.71
C SER A 3 -4.08 11.02 23.90
N GLY A 4 -3.75 10.48 22.72
CA GLY A 4 -4.79 9.83 21.89
C GLY A 4 -4.33 9.04 20.67
N GLU A 5 -3.21 8.30 20.74
CA GLU A 5 -2.90 7.31 19.70
C GLU A 5 -3.64 6.01 20.01
N THR A 6 -4.69 5.74 19.23
CA THR A 6 -5.28 4.41 19.12
C THR A 6 -4.19 3.45 18.60
N PRO A 7 -4.04 2.21 19.14
CA PRO A 7 -2.93 1.31 18.80
C PRO A 7 -2.74 1.04 17.29
N GLY A 8 -3.80 1.15 16.48
CA GLY A 8 -3.74 0.99 15.02
C GLY A 8 -3.21 2.22 14.26
N ARG A 9 -3.21 3.41 14.87
CA ARG A 9 -2.65 4.62 14.24
C ARG A 9 -1.12 4.55 14.18
N SER A 10 -0.51 3.87 15.16
CA SER A 10 0.94 3.70 15.23
C SER A 10 1.46 2.68 14.21
N THR A 11 0.71 1.62 13.89
CA THR A 11 1.10 0.64 12.86
C THR A 11 1.01 1.21 11.45
N ALA A 12 -0.09 1.87 11.10
CA ALA A 12 -0.21 2.54 9.80
C ALA A 12 0.91 3.58 9.60
N ARG A 13 1.23 4.36 10.64
CA ARG A 13 2.34 5.32 10.60
C ARG A 13 3.70 4.64 10.43
N ALA A 14 3.95 3.53 11.13
CA ALA A 14 5.18 2.77 10.97
C ALA A 14 5.33 2.17 9.57
N HIS A 15 4.23 1.68 8.99
CA HIS A 15 4.21 1.20 7.60
C HIS A 15 4.47 2.34 6.59
N LEU A 16 3.84 3.49 6.78
CA LEU A 16 4.09 4.66 5.93
C LEU A 16 5.54 5.15 6.04
N SER A 17 6.14 5.14 7.24
CA SER A 17 7.56 5.47 7.41
C SER A 17 8.46 4.57 6.57
N GLN A 18 8.24 3.26 6.63
CA GLN A 18 9.00 2.29 5.82
C GLN A 18 8.85 2.57 4.32
N LEU A 19 7.63 2.87 3.85
CA LEU A 19 7.38 3.21 2.45
C LEU A 19 8.09 4.51 2.04
N ILE A 20 8.15 5.50 2.92
CA ILE A 20 8.88 6.76 2.66
C ILE A 20 10.38 6.51 2.60
N GLU A 21 10.94 5.66 3.48
CA GLU A 21 12.37 5.32 3.45
C GLU A 21 12.77 4.57 2.19
N LEU A 22 11.89 3.70 1.68
CA LEU A 22 12.15 2.88 0.50
C LEU A 22 11.89 3.60 -0.83
N PHE A 23 10.82 4.39 -0.91
CA PHE A 23 10.29 4.94 -2.16
C PHE A 23 10.11 6.46 -2.15
N GLY A 24 10.33 7.10 -1.01
CA GLY A 24 10.18 8.54 -0.87
C GLY A 24 11.35 9.32 -1.44
N THR A 25 11.08 10.59 -1.71
CA THR A 25 12.08 11.60 -2.08
C THR A 25 11.80 12.83 -1.22
N ASP A 26 12.85 13.44 -0.65
CA ASP A 26 12.75 14.62 0.20
C ASP A 26 11.82 14.45 1.42
N GLY A 27 11.74 13.22 1.96
CA GLY A 27 10.88 12.89 3.10
C GLY A 27 9.39 12.81 2.76
N CYS A 28 9.03 12.86 1.47
CA CYS A 28 7.66 12.76 0.98
C CYS A 28 7.51 11.55 0.02
N LEU A 29 6.41 10.81 0.19
CA LEU A 29 5.99 9.76 -0.73
C LEU A 29 4.93 10.31 -1.67
N ARG A 30 5.19 10.29 -2.99
CA ARG A 30 4.23 10.72 -4.01
C ARG A 30 3.47 9.52 -4.56
N ILE A 31 2.19 9.42 -4.23
CA ILE A 31 1.29 8.36 -4.74
C ILE A 31 0.55 8.89 -5.96
N SER A 32 0.71 8.22 -7.11
CA SER A 32 -0.06 8.51 -8.31
C SER A 32 -1.18 7.49 -8.43
N THR A 33 -2.42 7.91 -8.20
CA THR A 33 -3.62 7.08 -8.39
C THR A 33 -4.22 7.30 -9.77
N ALA A 34 -3.37 7.60 -10.78
CA ALA A 34 -3.85 7.67 -12.15
C ALA A 34 -4.48 6.31 -12.47
N PRO A 35 -5.67 6.27 -13.12
CA PRO A 35 -6.22 5.01 -13.58
C PRO A 35 -5.17 4.35 -14.47
N ALA A 36 -4.67 3.20 -14.03
CA ALA A 36 -3.81 2.39 -14.86
C ALA A 36 -4.68 1.95 -16.05
N GLU A 37 -4.33 2.39 -17.26
CA GLU A 37 -4.83 1.70 -18.44
C GLU A 37 -4.42 0.23 -18.29
N PRO A 38 -5.35 -0.73 -18.43
CA PRO A 38 -5.03 -2.13 -18.21
C PRO A 38 -3.87 -2.52 -19.13
N ASP A 39 -2.73 -2.84 -18.53
CA ASP A 39 -1.57 -3.29 -19.26
C ASP A 39 -1.94 -4.63 -19.92
N PRO A 40 -1.91 -4.75 -21.25
CA PRO A 40 -2.31 -5.99 -21.93
C PRO A 40 -1.39 -7.17 -21.59
N ALA A 41 -0.30 -6.94 -20.85
CA ALA A 41 0.63 -7.97 -20.41
C ALA A 41 0.26 -8.67 -19.07
N ILE A 42 -0.77 -8.23 -18.34
CA ILE A 42 -1.21 -8.88 -17.09
C ILE A 42 -2.49 -9.68 -17.34
N VAL A 43 -2.43 -10.61 -18.29
CA VAL A 43 -3.30 -11.79 -18.29
C VAL A 43 -2.51 -12.91 -17.64
N GLY A 44 -2.74 -13.17 -16.36
CA GLY A 44 -2.05 -14.22 -15.62
C GLY A 44 -1.69 -13.80 -14.21
N GLY A 45 -2.69 -13.80 -13.32
CA GLY A 45 -2.42 -13.50 -11.92
C GLY A 45 -3.62 -13.55 -10.99
N GLU A 46 -4.65 -14.34 -11.29
CA GLU A 46 -5.61 -14.78 -10.27
C GLU A 46 -5.27 -16.24 -9.94
N PRO A 47 -4.91 -16.61 -8.69
CA PRO A 47 -5.22 -17.94 -8.24
C PRO A 47 -6.70 -17.93 -7.87
N GLU A 48 -7.53 -18.31 -8.83
CA GLU A 48 -8.85 -18.87 -8.55
C GLU A 48 -8.61 -20.21 -7.85
N ASP A 49 -8.55 -20.22 -6.52
CA ASP A 49 -8.70 -21.43 -5.73
C ASP A 49 -10.11 -21.40 -5.12
N ASP A 50 -11.09 -21.76 -5.95
CA ASP A 50 -12.45 -22.10 -5.54
C ASP A 50 -12.65 -23.60 -5.86
N GLU A 51 -12.27 -24.47 -4.92
CA GLU A 51 -12.84 -25.81 -4.85
C GLU A 51 -13.33 -26.06 -3.41
N GLN A 52 -14.60 -25.70 -3.20
CA GLN A 52 -15.42 -26.26 -2.14
C GLN A 52 -15.63 -27.76 -2.39
N SER A 53 -15.32 -28.59 -1.39
CA SER A 53 -15.90 -29.93 -1.21
C SER A 53 -16.07 -30.23 0.27
#